data_AF-A1D7V0-F1
#
_entry.id   AF-A1D7V0-F1
#
_cell.length_a   1.000
_cell.length_b   1.000
_cell.length_c   1.000
_cell.angle_alpha   90.00
_cell.angle_beta   90.00
_cell.angle_gamma   90.00
#
_symmetry.space_group_name_H-M   'P 1'
#
loop_
_entity.id
_entity.type
_entity.pdbx_description
1 polymer ?
#
loop_
_entity_poly.entity_id
_entity_poly.type
_entity_poly.pdbx_seq_one_letter_code
_entity_poly.pdbx_strand_id
1 'polypeptide(L)'
;MVNENAQDEAQNIIEEVPHHALSAWWWLASTAYPLLAGTLGPMASAFSICSLSQEWSMESEAGNGQTRGIGDPDWVIVVNAISLGCAIMSNFVLLWGMARRIAFSIAQPIIIIGWYISSLLLTCLLCIFAASKVQTGSDSGRHRWLTGSYYYGAFAAGLYFVLSSLLLITVYGAYRGHYSREFRLTTSQRSLMLQTILFLIYLLGGAAVYARIEGWRYLDAVYWADFTLLTIGIGDFAPKTHKGRGLLFPYAVGGILILGLIVGSIRAQMLEKGRQKMAESVTERTRRFLVREAVSDHQHLRDVVPRLQPERDESDRDRQRREFQLMRRVRQVATLERKWISLATSLTVWTMLWFLGAIAFWLPGQNEKLTYFEALYFAYTTLFTIGYGDFHATSEWERSFFVFWTLLAVPTVTLLIANVGDTLVRTIRDFTIYLGELTILPGDKPIRELIKDLSRLSWEERFLTEAVADKKPDEVDVEEAAATAAATAAGNADQVDQGEEEERNAIEADEHKKEESARARGDVTAETIHHHHYLLFREVRRMMDYATRNLHKEFNYQEWEYFLNLIASEGGETDGEEGDPKWDWTGYKSPLLGQKTEVQWLLEALTEALERELRKASRGYHSPEQSESEK
;
A
#
# COMPACT_ATOMS: atom_id res chain seq x y z
N MET A 1 -39.23 -12.63 -20.21
CA MET A 1 -40.10 -12.48 -19.01
C MET A 1 -39.39 -12.83 -17.70
N VAL A 2 -39.15 -14.10 -17.30
CA VAL A 2 -38.47 -14.37 -15.98
C VAL A 2 -37.03 -13.81 -15.93
N ASN A 3 -36.28 -13.90 -17.03
CA ASN A 3 -34.91 -13.36 -17.13
C ASN A 3 -34.83 -11.83 -17.26
N GLU A 4 -35.89 -11.16 -17.73
CA GLU A 4 -35.92 -9.69 -17.84
C GLU A 4 -36.20 -9.07 -16.48
N ASN A 5 -37.20 -9.59 -15.75
CA ASN A 5 -37.52 -9.11 -14.40
C ASN A 5 -36.35 -9.29 -13.42
N ALA A 6 -35.63 -10.41 -13.52
CA ALA A 6 -34.43 -10.67 -12.70
C ALA A 6 -33.26 -9.72 -13.04
N GLN A 7 -33.13 -9.33 -14.31
CA GLN A 7 -32.13 -8.34 -14.73
C GLN A 7 -32.50 -6.93 -14.25
N ASP A 8 -33.78 -6.55 -14.34
CA ASP A 8 -34.27 -5.26 -13.86
C ASP A 8 -34.13 -5.13 -12.34
N GLU A 9 -34.41 -6.20 -11.58
CA GLU A 9 -34.26 -6.24 -10.13
C GLU A 9 -32.79 -6.14 -9.70
N ALA A 10 -31.89 -6.89 -10.35
CA ALA A 10 -30.45 -6.75 -10.12
C ALA A 10 -29.95 -5.34 -10.49
N GLN A 11 -30.49 -4.73 -11.54
CA GLN A 11 -30.09 -3.39 -11.99
C GLN A 11 -30.53 -2.30 -11.03
N ASN A 12 -31.73 -2.41 -10.44
CA ASN A 12 -32.21 -1.51 -9.40
C ASN A 12 -31.34 -1.56 -8.13
N ILE A 13 -30.87 -2.74 -7.71
CA ILE A 13 -29.95 -2.91 -6.56
C ILE A 13 -28.57 -2.29 -6.84
N ILE A 14 -28.18 -2.19 -8.12
CA ILE A 14 -26.87 -1.70 -8.56
C ILE A 14 -26.83 -0.17 -8.75
N GLU A 15 -27.97 0.47 -9.10
CA GLU A 15 -28.04 1.90 -9.46
C GLU A 15 -28.03 2.89 -8.28
N GLU A 16 -28.15 2.46 -7.02
CA GLU A 16 -28.19 3.36 -5.84
C GLU A 16 -26.88 4.06 -5.45
N VAL A 17 -25.81 4.00 -6.26
CA VAL A 17 -24.48 4.51 -5.87
C VAL A 17 -24.30 5.99 -6.25
N PRO A 18 -23.96 6.89 -5.31
CA PRO A 18 -23.65 8.29 -5.63
C PRO A 18 -22.36 8.40 -6.47
N HIS A 19 -22.44 9.16 -7.58
CA HIS A 19 -21.39 9.35 -8.60
C HIS A 19 -20.11 10.11 -8.16
N HIS A 20 -19.75 10.12 -6.87
CA HIS A 20 -18.62 10.91 -6.36
C HIS A 20 -17.27 10.18 -6.30
N ALA A 21 -17.14 9.01 -6.91
CA ALA A 21 -15.83 8.39 -7.09
C ALA A 21 -15.01 9.21 -8.11
N LEU A 22 -13.94 9.87 -7.64
CA LEU A 22 -12.91 10.43 -8.53
C LEU A 22 -12.54 9.39 -9.61
N SER A 23 -12.28 9.80 -10.85
CA SER A 23 -11.75 8.85 -11.85
C SER A 23 -10.40 8.28 -11.38
N ALA A 24 -10.03 7.07 -11.85
CA ALA A 24 -8.74 6.46 -11.52
C ALA A 24 -7.55 7.40 -11.83
N TRP A 25 -7.65 8.12 -12.96
CA TRP A 25 -6.67 9.12 -13.40
C TRP A 25 -6.47 10.28 -12.42
N TRP A 26 -7.54 10.87 -11.90
CA TRP A 26 -7.44 11.99 -10.97
C TRP A 26 -6.95 11.57 -9.57
N TRP A 27 -7.15 10.30 -9.21
CA TRP A 27 -6.55 9.75 -8.00
C TRP A 27 -5.05 9.51 -8.16
N LEU A 28 -4.61 8.98 -9.30
CA LEU A 28 -3.18 8.87 -9.61
C LEU A 28 -2.51 10.24 -9.55
N ALA A 29 -3.13 11.26 -10.15
CA ALA A 29 -2.63 12.62 -10.12
C ALA A 29 -2.54 13.21 -8.71
N SER A 30 -3.57 13.05 -7.87
CA SER A 30 -3.58 13.60 -6.51
C SER A 30 -2.71 12.83 -5.51
N THR A 31 -2.37 11.57 -5.79
CA THR A 31 -1.73 10.69 -4.79
C THR A 31 -0.37 10.15 -5.23
N ALA A 32 -0.27 9.57 -6.44
CA ALA A 32 0.93 8.86 -6.89
C ALA A 32 2.00 9.82 -7.42
N TYR A 33 1.63 10.81 -8.23
CA TYR A 33 2.60 11.76 -8.83
C TYR A 33 3.40 12.59 -7.81
N PRO A 34 2.79 13.15 -6.77
CA PRO A 34 3.50 13.88 -5.72
C PRO A 34 4.40 12.97 -4.88
N LEU A 35 4.00 11.72 -4.71
CA LEU A 35 4.81 10.73 -4.03
C LEU A 35 6.08 10.44 -4.84
N LEU A 36 5.92 10.16 -6.14
CA LEU A 36 7.03 9.97 -7.07
C LEU A 36 7.94 11.20 -7.10
N ALA A 37 7.37 12.41 -7.06
CA ALA A 37 8.14 13.64 -6.96
C ALA A 37 8.95 13.74 -5.66
N GLY A 38 8.36 13.36 -4.52
CA GLY A 38 9.03 13.31 -3.23
C GLY A 38 10.18 12.31 -3.15
N THR A 39 10.07 11.17 -3.82
CA THR A 39 11.11 10.12 -3.79
C THR A 39 12.17 10.29 -4.88
N LEU A 40 11.75 10.57 -6.11
CA LEU A 40 12.65 10.66 -7.27
C LEU A 40 13.29 12.04 -7.45
N GLY A 41 12.70 13.09 -6.85
CA GLY A 41 13.27 14.45 -6.86
C GLY A 41 14.67 14.52 -6.22
N PRO A 42 14.86 13.98 -5.00
CA PRO A 42 16.19 13.83 -4.40
C PRO A 42 17.16 13.00 -5.26
N MET A 43 16.68 11.93 -5.89
CA MET A 43 17.47 11.07 -6.76
C MET A 43 17.98 11.82 -8.01
N ALA A 44 17.13 12.65 -8.63
CA ALA A 44 17.53 13.52 -9.73
C ALA A 44 18.64 14.51 -9.31
N SER A 45 18.57 15.06 -8.09
CA SER A 45 19.64 15.90 -7.55
C SER A 45 20.92 15.14 -7.25
N ALA A 46 20.84 13.90 -6.77
CA ALA A 46 22.00 13.04 -6.59
C ALA A 46 22.73 12.80 -7.94
N PHE A 47 22.00 12.50 -9.02
CA PHE A 47 22.60 12.36 -10.34
C PHE A 47 23.15 13.68 -10.89
N SER A 48 22.48 14.80 -10.63
CA SER A 48 22.99 16.12 -10.99
C SER A 48 24.29 16.45 -10.25
N ILE A 49 24.46 16.01 -9.00
CA ILE A 49 25.74 16.09 -8.27
C ILE A 49 26.80 15.20 -8.93
N CYS A 50 26.48 13.96 -9.28
CA CYS A 50 27.38 13.07 -10.01
C CYS A 50 27.84 13.69 -11.34
N SER A 51 26.96 14.40 -12.05
CA SER A 51 27.29 15.09 -13.29
C SER A 51 28.32 16.21 -13.12
N LEU A 52 28.39 16.86 -11.95
CA LEU A 52 29.37 17.91 -11.64
C LEU A 52 30.68 17.39 -11.06
N SER A 53 30.74 16.10 -10.73
CA SER A 53 31.83 15.55 -9.91
C SER A 53 33.13 15.27 -10.69
N GLN A 54 33.02 15.01 -12.00
CA GLN A 54 34.14 14.68 -12.90
C GLN A 54 33.88 15.22 -14.30
N GLU A 55 34.93 15.27 -15.11
CA GLU A 55 34.88 15.74 -16.50
C GLU A 55 33.94 14.90 -17.36
N TRP A 56 33.23 15.53 -18.31
CA TRP A 56 32.24 14.88 -19.18
C TRP A 56 32.86 14.07 -20.33
N SER A 57 34.15 14.26 -20.61
CA SER A 57 34.85 13.52 -21.66
C SER A 57 36.26 13.09 -21.26
N MET A 58 36.65 11.92 -21.77
CA MET A 58 38.00 11.37 -21.64
C MET A 58 38.60 11.10 -23.01
N GLU A 59 39.93 11.21 -23.07
CA GLU A 59 40.74 10.99 -24.26
C GLU A 59 41.85 9.98 -23.97
N SER A 60 42.06 9.06 -24.92
CA SER A 60 43.22 8.16 -24.92
C SER A 60 44.11 8.44 -26.12
N GLU A 61 45.41 8.59 -25.88
CA GLU A 61 46.40 8.70 -26.95
C GLU A 61 46.75 7.32 -27.51
N ALA A 62 46.62 7.17 -28.83
CA ALA A 62 47.00 5.95 -29.54
C ALA A 62 48.51 5.71 -29.43
N GLY A 63 48.90 4.82 -28.52
CA GLY A 63 50.29 4.36 -28.36
C GLY A 63 50.71 4.09 -26.91
N ASN A 64 50.26 4.92 -25.95
CA ASN A 64 50.69 4.81 -24.55
C ASN A 64 49.59 4.34 -23.58
N GLY A 65 48.33 4.28 -24.03
CA GLY A 65 47.20 3.82 -23.20
C GLY A 65 46.87 4.72 -21.99
N GLN A 66 47.56 5.86 -21.83
CA GLN A 66 47.24 6.83 -20.79
C GLN A 66 45.94 7.54 -21.13
N THR A 67 44.98 7.45 -20.22
CA THR A 67 43.70 8.15 -20.29
C THR A 67 43.80 9.48 -19.56
N ARG A 68 43.36 10.56 -20.21
CA ARG A 68 43.33 11.90 -19.62
C ARG A 68 41.93 12.48 -19.73
N GLY A 69 41.42 13.01 -18.61
CA GLY A 69 40.20 13.80 -18.58
C GLY A 69 40.42 15.13 -19.29
N ILE A 70 39.51 15.49 -20.20
CA ILE A 70 39.51 16.82 -20.81
C ILE A 70 38.67 17.71 -19.91
N GLY A 71 39.29 18.70 -19.28
CA GLY A 71 38.59 19.63 -18.40
C GLY A 71 37.44 20.31 -19.14
N ASP A 72 36.25 20.27 -18.54
CA ASP A 72 35.08 20.96 -19.09
C ASP A 72 35.28 22.48 -19.01
N PRO A 73 34.84 23.26 -20.00
CA PRO A 73 34.92 24.71 -19.94
C PRO A 73 34.23 25.27 -18.69
N ASP A 74 34.80 26.31 -18.08
CA ASP A 74 34.29 26.90 -16.84
C ASP A 74 32.79 27.28 -16.92
N TRP A 75 32.34 27.76 -18.07
CA TRP A 75 30.93 28.11 -18.28
C TRP A 75 29.98 26.90 -18.20
N VAL A 76 30.41 25.71 -18.63
CA VAL A 76 29.62 24.47 -18.52
C VAL A 76 29.43 24.11 -17.05
N ILE A 77 30.51 24.18 -16.26
CA ILE A 77 30.50 23.90 -14.83
C ILE A 77 29.59 24.90 -14.11
N VAL A 78 29.69 26.20 -14.42
CA VAL A 78 28.86 27.25 -13.81
C VAL A 78 27.37 27.04 -14.12
N VAL A 79 27.00 26.79 -15.36
CA VAL A 79 25.58 26.60 -15.73
C VAL A 79 25.03 25.30 -15.11
N ASN A 80 25.83 24.23 -15.07
CA ASN A 80 25.44 22.98 -14.41
C ASN A 80 25.26 23.18 -12.90
N ALA A 81 26.14 23.95 -12.24
CA ALA A 81 26.01 24.31 -10.83
C ALA A 81 24.77 25.17 -10.54
N ILE A 82 24.43 26.13 -11.42
CA ILE A 82 23.20 26.93 -11.32
C ILE A 82 21.97 26.02 -11.43
N SER A 83 21.98 25.10 -12.39
CA SER A 83 20.90 24.12 -12.56
C SER A 83 20.71 23.26 -11.30
N LEU A 84 21.80 22.75 -10.71
CA LEU A 84 21.74 22.01 -9.45
C LEU A 84 21.19 22.87 -8.31
N GLY A 85 21.61 24.14 -8.21
CA GLY A 85 21.12 25.07 -7.20
C GLY A 85 19.60 25.28 -7.27
N CYS A 86 19.06 25.49 -8.47
CA CYS A 86 17.62 25.58 -8.71
C CYS A 86 16.89 24.29 -8.27
N ALA A 87 17.45 23.12 -8.60
CA ALA A 87 16.82 21.85 -8.27
C ALA A 87 16.82 21.53 -6.77
N ILE A 88 17.93 21.82 -6.08
CA ILE A 88 18.02 21.68 -4.61
C ILE A 88 17.03 22.63 -3.94
N MET A 89 16.92 23.88 -4.41
CA MET A 89 15.92 24.82 -3.90
C MET A 89 14.50 24.27 -4.07
N SER A 90 14.16 23.72 -5.24
CA SER A 90 12.87 23.06 -5.47
C SER A 90 12.64 21.88 -4.52
N ASN A 91 13.65 21.04 -4.27
CA ASN A 91 13.55 19.93 -3.31
C ASN A 91 13.32 20.42 -1.87
N PHE A 92 13.96 21.52 -1.45
CA PHE A 92 13.69 22.15 -0.15
C PHE A 92 12.28 22.72 -0.06
N VAL A 93 11.81 23.42 -1.10
CA VAL A 93 10.44 23.95 -1.13
C VAL A 93 9.41 22.82 -1.15
N LEU A 94 9.70 21.71 -1.82
CA LEU A 94 8.90 20.50 -1.78
C LEU A 94 8.80 19.96 -0.35
N LEU A 95 9.92 19.75 0.35
CA LEU A 95 9.96 19.36 1.77
C LEU A 95 9.15 20.30 2.67
N TRP A 96 9.34 21.61 2.49
CA TRP A 96 8.77 22.65 3.33
C TRP A 96 7.26 22.85 3.08
N GLY A 97 6.84 22.72 1.81
CA GLY A 97 5.43 22.64 1.43
C GLY A 97 4.76 21.41 2.04
N MET A 98 5.43 20.26 2.03
CA MET A 98 4.92 19.06 2.69
C MET A 98 4.86 19.21 4.21
N ALA A 99 5.80 19.90 4.84
CA ALA A 99 5.83 20.18 6.27
C ALA A 99 4.73 21.17 6.74
N ARG A 100 3.83 21.60 5.83
CA ARG A 100 2.79 22.62 6.06
C ARG A 100 3.33 23.98 6.45
N ARG A 101 4.58 24.25 6.10
CA ARG A 101 5.24 25.52 6.43
C ARG A 101 5.14 26.53 5.28
N ILE A 102 4.89 26.08 4.05
CA ILE A 102 4.55 26.91 2.87
C ILE A 102 3.21 26.43 2.31
N ALA A 103 2.35 27.38 1.91
CA ALA A 103 1.05 27.08 1.30
C ALA A 103 1.21 26.43 -0.09
N PHE A 104 0.30 25.52 -0.42
CA PHE A 104 0.31 24.78 -1.71
C PHE A 104 0.42 25.70 -2.93
N SER A 105 -0.37 26.79 -2.95
CA SER A 105 -0.39 27.76 -4.05
C SER A 105 0.94 28.49 -4.27
N ILE A 106 1.81 28.53 -3.25
CA ILE A 106 3.13 29.16 -3.33
C ILE A 106 4.20 28.10 -3.65
N ALA A 107 4.13 26.93 -3.01
CA ALA A 107 5.14 25.88 -3.19
C ALA A 107 5.16 25.32 -4.61
N GLN A 108 3.99 24.99 -5.18
CA GLN A 108 3.93 24.24 -6.44
C GLN A 108 4.53 24.99 -7.64
N PRO A 109 4.24 26.29 -7.88
CA PRO A 109 4.88 27.01 -8.97
C PRO A 109 6.40 27.05 -8.83
N ILE A 110 6.92 27.25 -7.62
CA ILE A 110 8.37 27.30 -7.37
C ILE A 110 9.02 25.95 -7.71
N ILE A 111 8.43 24.84 -7.26
CA ILE A 111 8.95 23.49 -7.51
C ILE A 111 8.97 23.20 -9.01
N ILE A 112 7.82 23.37 -9.69
CA ILE A 112 7.64 23.04 -11.11
C ILE A 112 8.55 23.92 -11.98
N ILE A 113 8.56 25.24 -11.75
CA ILE A 113 9.39 26.16 -12.52
C ILE A 113 10.86 25.87 -12.27
N GLY A 114 11.28 25.68 -11.01
CA GLY A 114 12.68 25.40 -10.68
C GLY A 114 13.19 24.10 -11.33
N TRP A 115 12.42 23.01 -11.28
CA TRP A 115 12.81 21.76 -11.94
C TRP A 115 12.77 21.84 -13.47
N TYR A 116 11.81 22.56 -14.08
CA TYR A 116 11.86 22.79 -15.53
C TYR A 116 13.07 23.63 -15.94
N ILE A 117 13.42 24.68 -15.19
CA ILE A 117 14.64 25.46 -15.43
C ILE A 117 15.86 24.54 -15.36
N SER A 118 15.98 23.73 -14.31
CA SER A 118 17.10 22.79 -14.17
C SER A 118 17.18 21.79 -15.31
N SER A 119 16.04 21.21 -15.70
CA SER A 119 15.94 20.27 -16.81
C SER A 119 16.34 20.90 -18.15
N LEU A 120 15.81 22.09 -18.45
CA LEU A 120 16.12 22.82 -19.68
C LEU A 120 17.60 23.20 -19.75
N LEU A 121 18.17 23.74 -18.66
CA LEU A 121 19.58 24.10 -18.59
C LEU A 121 20.48 22.88 -18.83
N LEU A 122 20.24 21.75 -18.15
CA LEU A 122 21.04 20.55 -18.38
C LEU A 122 20.86 20.01 -19.81
N THR A 123 19.63 19.95 -20.32
CA THR A 123 19.37 19.44 -21.67
C THR A 123 20.09 20.27 -22.72
N CYS A 124 20.02 21.60 -22.60
CA CYS A 124 20.76 22.51 -23.47
C CYS A 124 22.27 22.28 -23.37
N LEU A 125 22.82 22.17 -22.15
CA LEU A 125 24.25 21.89 -21.95
C LEU A 125 24.68 20.57 -22.60
N LEU A 126 23.93 19.49 -22.35
CA LEU A 126 24.21 18.16 -22.88
C LEU A 126 24.17 18.16 -24.42
N CYS A 127 23.17 18.79 -25.01
CA CYS A 127 23.05 18.92 -26.47
C CYS A 127 24.21 19.74 -27.08
N ILE A 128 24.59 20.86 -26.46
CA ILE A 128 25.71 21.69 -26.93
C ILE A 128 27.03 20.90 -26.84
N PHE A 129 27.25 20.21 -25.73
CA PHE A 129 28.45 19.39 -25.52
C PHE A 129 28.51 18.23 -26.53
N ALA A 130 27.40 17.51 -26.73
CA ALA A 130 27.31 16.44 -27.71
C ALA A 130 27.59 16.93 -29.15
N ALA A 131 27.02 18.08 -29.53
CA ALA A 131 27.26 18.69 -30.83
C ALA A 131 28.75 19.09 -31.02
N SER A 132 29.37 19.65 -29.98
CA SER A 132 30.80 20.02 -30.02
C SER A 132 31.72 18.82 -30.26
N LYS A 133 31.35 17.63 -29.76
CA LYS A 133 32.08 16.38 -29.94
C LYS A 133 31.94 15.83 -31.36
N VAL A 134 30.75 15.90 -31.95
CA VAL A 134 30.51 15.48 -33.35
C VAL A 134 31.38 16.31 -34.30
N GLN A 135 31.55 17.60 -34.01
CA GLN A 135 32.35 18.51 -34.85
C GLN A 135 33.86 18.25 -34.78
N THR A 136 34.38 17.75 -33.65
CA THR A 136 35.82 17.51 -33.43
C THR A 136 36.28 16.08 -33.76
N GLY A 137 35.35 15.17 -34.07
CA GLY A 137 35.63 13.76 -34.31
C GLY A 137 36.28 13.38 -35.65
N SER A 138 36.71 14.35 -36.47
CA SER A 138 37.15 14.07 -37.85
C SER A 138 38.67 13.99 -38.06
N ASP A 139 39.55 14.38 -37.12
CA ASP A 139 40.91 14.79 -37.55
C ASP A 139 42.13 14.37 -36.72
N SER A 140 42.03 13.41 -35.80
CA SER A 140 43.24 12.93 -35.10
C SER A 140 43.03 11.51 -34.56
N GLY A 141 44.04 10.64 -34.65
CA GLY A 141 44.01 9.26 -34.13
C GLY A 141 43.91 9.14 -32.60
N ARG A 142 43.06 9.95 -31.95
CA ARG A 142 42.75 9.94 -30.52
C ARG A 142 41.31 9.50 -30.33
N HIS A 143 41.09 8.50 -29.48
CA HIS A 143 39.76 8.00 -29.17
C HIS A 143 39.18 8.78 -27.99
N ARG A 144 38.06 9.48 -28.20
CA ARG A 144 37.34 10.24 -27.18
C ARG A 144 35.99 9.60 -26.85
N TRP A 145 35.74 9.29 -25.58
CA TRP A 145 34.44 8.77 -25.12
C TRP A 145 33.82 9.66 -24.04
N LEU A 146 32.51 9.48 -23.85
CA LEU A 146 31.73 10.18 -22.82
C LEU A 146 31.87 9.44 -21.49
N THR A 147 31.96 10.18 -20.40
CA THR A 147 32.09 9.61 -19.04
C THR A 147 30.72 9.43 -18.38
N GLY A 148 30.67 8.71 -17.26
CA GLY A 148 29.48 8.59 -16.43
C GLY A 148 28.85 9.94 -16.04
N SER A 149 29.64 11.01 -15.87
CA SER A 149 29.13 12.35 -15.53
C SER A 149 28.13 12.90 -16.54
N TYR A 150 28.38 12.67 -17.83
CA TYR A 150 27.48 13.07 -18.91
C TYR A 150 26.15 12.32 -18.82
N TYR A 151 26.20 11.00 -18.60
CA TYR A 151 25.01 10.16 -18.50
C TYR A 151 24.17 10.44 -17.25
N TYR A 152 24.82 10.65 -16.08
CA TYR A 152 24.12 11.09 -14.88
C TYR A 152 23.44 12.45 -15.08
N GLY A 153 24.06 13.37 -15.83
CA GLY A 153 23.41 14.61 -16.25
C GLY A 153 22.14 14.35 -17.07
N ALA A 154 22.22 13.48 -18.07
CA ALA A 154 21.06 13.11 -18.89
C ALA A 154 19.92 12.51 -18.06
N PHE A 155 20.23 11.62 -17.11
CA PHE A 155 19.23 11.06 -16.20
C PHE A 155 18.59 12.13 -15.31
N ALA A 156 19.40 13.04 -14.74
CA ALA A 156 18.89 14.15 -13.93
C ALA A 156 17.92 15.05 -14.73
N ALA A 157 18.31 15.46 -15.94
CA ALA A 157 17.47 16.27 -16.83
C ALA A 157 16.14 15.58 -17.15
N GLY A 158 16.18 14.29 -17.50
CA GLY A 158 15.00 13.49 -17.81
C GLY A 158 14.07 13.36 -16.60
N LEU A 159 14.61 13.05 -15.42
CA LEU A 159 13.82 12.96 -14.19
C LEU A 159 13.18 14.29 -13.83
N TYR A 160 13.92 15.41 -13.85
CA TYR A 160 13.34 16.72 -13.57
C TYR A 160 12.21 17.07 -14.53
N PHE A 161 12.34 16.76 -15.82
CA PHE A 161 11.29 16.98 -16.81
C PHE A 161 10.03 16.17 -16.52
N VAL A 162 10.19 14.86 -16.31
CA VAL A 162 9.08 13.94 -16.05
C VAL A 162 8.36 14.33 -14.76
N LEU A 163 9.10 14.56 -13.68
CA LEU A 163 8.54 14.91 -12.37
C LEU A 163 7.82 16.27 -12.40
N SER A 164 8.38 17.27 -13.07
CA SER A 164 7.71 18.57 -13.25
C SER A 164 6.41 18.44 -14.02
N SER A 165 6.38 17.59 -15.06
CA SER A 165 5.20 17.34 -15.88
C SER A 165 4.11 16.60 -15.09
N LEU A 166 4.49 15.62 -14.26
CA LEU A 166 3.58 14.92 -13.36
C LEU A 166 2.97 15.87 -12.31
N LEU A 167 3.78 16.74 -11.71
CA LEU A 167 3.29 17.76 -10.78
C LEU A 167 2.40 18.81 -11.47
N LEU A 168 2.69 19.17 -12.72
CA LEU A 168 1.85 20.07 -13.49
C LEU A 168 0.45 19.50 -13.70
N ILE A 169 0.33 18.21 -14.04
CA ILE A 169 -0.96 17.51 -14.14
C ILE A 169 -1.70 17.53 -12.79
N THR A 170 -0.97 17.34 -11.70
CA THR A 170 -1.50 17.38 -10.33
C THR A 170 -2.08 18.76 -10.00
N VAL A 171 -1.33 19.81 -10.29
CA VAL A 171 -1.75 21.20 -10.04
C VAL A 171 -2.96 21.55 -10.91
N TYR A 172 -2.94 21.17 -12.19
CA TYR A 172 -4.05 21.38 -13.10
C TYR A 172 -5.35 20.74 -12.59
N GLY A 173 -5.29 19.49 -12.11
CA GLY A 173 -6.45 18.79 -11.53
C GLY A 173 -7.01 19.48 -10.28
N ALA A 174 -6.13 20.00 -9.41
CA ALA A 174 -6.52 20.77 -8.23
C ALA A 174 -7.15 22.13 -8.59
N TYR A 175 -6.69 22.78 -9.66
CA TYR A 175 -7.30 24.04 -10.12
C TYR A 175 -8.68 23.83 -10.73
N ARG A 176 -8.89 22.74 -11.48
CA ARG A 176 -10.18 22.35 -12.08
C ARG A 176 -11.21 21.83 -11.07
N GLY A 177 -10.84 21.70 -9.79
CA GLY A 177 -11.75 21.35 -8.72
C GLY A 177 -12.03 19.85 -8.60
N HIS A 178 -11.21 18.98 -9.21
CA HIS A 178 -11.38 17.53 -9.07
C HIS A 178 -11.05 17.04 -7.65
N TYR A 179 -10.14 17.72 -6.94
CA TYR A 179 -9.77 17.43 -5.56
C TYR A 179 -9.30 18.70 -4.83
N SER A 180 -9.22 18.62 -3.51
CA SER A 180 -8.82 19.74 -2.65
C SER A 180 -7.42 20.26 -2.99
N ARG A 181 -7.24 21.59 -2.92
CA ARG A 181 -5.95 22.26 -3.10
C ARG A 181 -5.00 22.15 -1.89
N GLU A 182 -5.40 21.41 -0.85
CA GLU A 182 -4.53 21.07 0.27
C GLU A 182 -3.85 19.74 0.02
N PHE A 183 -2.53 19.77 -0.15
CA PHE A 183 -1.72 18.56 -0.21
C PHE A 183 -1.54 17.96 1.19
N ARG A 184 -2.50 17.13 1.62
CA ARG A 184 -2.36 16.33 2.84
C ARG A 184 -1.65 15.02 2.52
N LEU A 185 -0.33 15.08 2.40
CA LEU A 185 0.48 13.86 2.37
C LEU A 185 0.46 13.21 3.75
N THR A 186 0.36 11.89 3.78
CA THR A 186 0.38 11.13 5.03
C THR A 186 1.78 11.16 5.62
N THR A 187 1.88 10.95 6.93
CA THR A 187 3.16 10.87 7.65
C THR A 187 4.12 9.88 6.99
N SER A 188 3.59 8.75 6.50
CA SER A 188 4.30 7.72 5.73
C SER A 188 5.00 8.26 4.48
N GLN A 189 4.42 9.25 3.79
CA GLN A 189 4.97 9.86 2.56
C GLN A 189 6.13 10.80 2.86
N ARG A 190 6.02 11.58 3.95
CA ARG A 190 7.13 12.44 4.40
C ARG A 190 8.31 11.61 4.89
N SER A 191 8.03 10.52 5.61
CA SER A 191 9.04 9.59 6.10
C SER A 191 9.82 8.98 4.95
N LEU A 192 9.12 8.47 3.91
CA LEU A 192 9.78 7.85 2.76
C LEU A 192 10.74 8.83 2.06
N MET A 193 10.32 10.07 1.81
CA MET A 193 11.19 11.07 1.20
C MET A 193 12.44 11.35 2.04
N LEU A 194 12.29 11.55 3.35
CA LEU A 194 13.44 11.81 4.23
C LEU A 194 14.41 10.62 4.26
N GLN A 195 13.87 9.40 4.27
CA GLN A 195 14.67 8.18 4.19
C GLN A 195 15.41 8.08 2.85
N THR A 196 14.76 8.41 1.72
CA THR A 196 15.41 8.44 0.40
C THR A 196 16.53 9.49 0.34
N ILE A 197 16.32 10.70 0.87
CA ILE A 197 17.35 11.73 0.96
C ILE A 197 18.54 11.23 1.79
N LEU A 198 18.26 10.67 2.97
CA LEU A 198 19.29 10.12 3.86
C LEU A 198 20.09 9.01 3.17
N PHE A 199 19.41 8.10 2.48
CA PHE A 199 20.04 7.02 1.73
C PHE A 199 20.97 7.54 0.62
N LEU A 200 20.52 8.51 -0.17
CA LEU A 200 21.33 9.08 -1.26
C LEU A 200 22.54 9.86 -0.72
N ILE A 201 22.38 10.60 0.37
CA ILE A 201 23.51 11.26 1.05
C ILE A 201 24.50 10.21 1.57
N TYR A 202 24.00 9.13 2.16
CA TYR A 202 24.83 8.04 2.67
C TYR A 202 25.61 7.34 1.55
N LEU A 203 24.95 7.06 0.42
CA LEU A 203 25.53 6.45 -0.78
C LEU A 203 26.63 7.34 -1.39
N LEU A 204 26.32 8.62 -1.68
CA LEU A 204 27.28 9.54 -2.29
C LEU A 204 28.44 9.89 -1.33
N GLY A 205 28.14 10.09 -0.05
CA GLY A 205 29.15 10.35 0.97
C GLY A 205 30.09 9.16 1.17
N GLY A 206 29.53 7.94 1.23
CA GLY A 206 30.30 6.70 1.28
C GLY A 206 31.21 6.55 0.06
N ALA A 207 30.67 6.75 -1.14
CA ALA A 207 31.43 6.75 -2.38
C ALA A 207 32.60 7.75 -2.36
N ALA A 208 32.39 8.95 -1.84
CA ALA A 208 33.45 9.97 -1.73
C ALA A 208 34.59 9.51 -0.81
N VAL A 209 34.27 8.88 0.32
CA VAL A 209 35.25 8.34 1.26
C VAL A 209 36.03 7.19 0.61
N TYR A 210 35.36 6.23 -0.01
CA TYR A 210 36.00 5.08 -0.65
C TYR A 210 36.83 5.45 -1.87
N ALA A 211 36.40 6.42 -2.68
CA ALA A 211 37.19 6.95 -3.79
C ALA A 211 38.56 7.45 -3.32
N ARG A 212 38.62 8.10 -2.15
CA ARG A 212 39.88 8.59 -1.57
C ARG A 212 40.73 7.50 -0.93
N ILE A 213 40.11 6.51 -0.28
CA ILE A 213 40.81 5.44 0.43
C ILE A 213 41.39 4.42 -0.53
N GLU A 214 40.62 4.00 -1.53
CA GLU A 214 40.99 2.95 -2.48
C GLU A 214 41.61 3.50 -3.77
N GLY A 215 41.60 4.82 -3.96
CA GLY A 215 42.12 5.47 -5.17
C GLY A 215 41.25 5.27 -6.40
N TRP A 216 39.97 4.94 -6.22
CA TRP A 216 39.01 4.81 -7.32
C TRP A 216 38.57 6.17 -7.85
N ARG A 217 38.14 6.21 -9.11
CA ARG A 217 37.37 7.35 -9.60
C ARG A 217 36.09 7.46 -8.77
N TYR A 218 35.65 8.68 -8.53
CA TYR A 218 34.47 8.93 -7.71
C TYR A 218 33.23 8.21 -8.25
N LEU A 219 32.98 8.24 -9.57
CA LEU A 219 31.81 7.58 -10.16
C LEU A 219 31.90 6.04 -10.14
N ASP A 220 33.10 5.47 -10.20
CA ASP A 220 33.29 4.03 -9.99
C ASP A 220 33.00 3.67 -8.52
N ALA A 221 33.39 4.53 -7.58
CA ALA A 221 33.04 4.37 -6.16
C ALA A 221 31.54 4.55 -5.89
N VAL A 222 30.82 5.39 -6.66
CA VAL A 222 29.35 5.51 -6.60
C VAL A 222 28.69 4.23 -7.06
N TYR A 223 29.14 3.65 -8.18
CA TYR A 223 28.68 2.35 -8.66
C TYR A 223 28.94 1.24 -7.63
N TRP A 224 30.13 1.21 -7.03
CA TRP A 224 30.46 0.28 -5.96
C TRP A 224 29.57 0.47 -4.71
N ALA A 225 29.39 1.71 -4.27
CA ALA A 225 28.56 2.03 -3.12
C ALA A 225 27.12 1.57 -3.35
N ASP A 226 26.57 1.82 -4.54
CA ASP A 226 25.22 1.41 -4.91
C ASP A 226 25.01 -0.11 -4.78
N PHE A 227 25.79 -0.92 -5.51
CA PHE A 227 25.59 -2.38 -5.47
C PHE A 227 25.93 -3.00 -4.10
N THR A 228 26.78 -2.34 -3.31
CA THR A 228 27.11 -2.78 -1.94
C THR A 228 25.95 -2.50 -0.99
N LEU A 229 25.37 -1.29 -1.03
CA LEU A 229 24.26 -0.90 -0.15
C LEU A 229 22.94 -1.59 -0.52
N LEU A 230 22.74 -1.88 -1.81
CA LEU A 230 21.61 -2.64 -2.32
C LEU A 230 21.81 -4.17 -2.20
N THR A 231 22.87 -4.60 -1.51
CA THR A 231 23.17 -6.02 -1.23
C THR A 231 23.28 -6.91 -2.46
N ILE A 232 23.61 -6.35 -3.63
CA ILE A 232 23.80 -7.11 -4.87
C ILE A 232 25.16 -7.78 -4.86
N GLY A 233 26.23 -7.03 -4.58
CA GLY A 233 27.58 -7.59 -4.37
C GLY A 233 28.27 -8.16 -5.62
N ILE A 234 28.24 -7.47 -6.77
CA ILE A 234 28.89 -7.93 -8.02
C ILE A 234 30.37 -8.32 -7.82
N GLY A 235 31.11 -7.55 -7.03
CA GLY A 235 32.48 -7.90 -6.63
C GLY A 235 33.59 -7.50 -7.62
N ASP A 236 33.25 -6.81 -8.71
CA ASP A 236 34.23 -6.22 -9.65
C ASP A 236 35.05 -5.09 -8.98
N PHE A 237 34.38 -4.26 -8.19
CA PHE A 237 35.00 -3.34 -7.23
C PHE A 237 34.86 -3.88 -5.80
N ALA A 238 35.96 -3.92 -5.06
CA ALA A 238 35.96 -4.34 -3.66
C ALA A 238 37.11 -3.68 -2.88
N PRO A 239 36.90 -3.23 -1.63
CA PRO A 239 37.96 -2.61 -0.83
C PRO A 239 39.14 -3.56 -0.62
N LYS A 240 40.32 -3.12 -1.03
CA LYS A 240 41.58 -3.87 -0.89
C LYS A 240 42.38 -3.37 0.30
N THR A 241 42.24 -2.11 0.68
CA THR A 241 42.97 -1.55 1.82
C THR A 241 42.42 -2.04 3.16
N HIS A 242 43.29 -2.13 4.18
CA HIS A 242 42.88 -2.51 5.53
C HIS A 242 41.86 -1.50 6.11
N LYS A 243 42.06 -0.21 5.84
CA LYS A 243 41.15 0.86 6.26
C LYS A 243 39.78 0.74 5.58
N GLY A 244 39.76 0.51 4.26
CA GLY A 244 38.53 0.34 3.50
C GLY A 244 37.72 -0.89 3.93
N ARG A 245 38.39 -2.01 4.21
CA ARG A 245 37.75 -3.22 4.75
C ARG A 245 37.23 -3.03 6.19
N GLY A 246 37.96 -2.31 7.03
CA GLY A 246 37.51 -1.99 8.39
C GLY A 246 36.28 -1.08 8.42
N LEU A 247 36.23 -0.07 7.54
CA LEU A 247 35.07 0.82 7.42
C LEU A 247 33.85 0.15 6.79
N LEU A 248 34.03 -0.97 6.07
CA LEU A 248 32.95 -1.66 5.37
C LEU A 248 31.90 -2.20 6.35
N PHE A 249 32.32 -2.69 7.52
CA PHE A 249 31.40 -3.25 8.51
C PHE A 249 30.31 -2.26 8.96
N PRO A 250 30.64 -1.08 9.53
CA PRO A 250 29.61 -0.10 9.88
C PRO A 250 28.91 0.51 8.66
N TYR A 251 29.61 0.61 7.52
CA TYR A 251 29.04 1.16 6.30
C TYR A 251 27.91 0.30 5.72
N ALA A 252 28.15 -1.00 5.59
CA ALA A 252 27.16 -1.95 5.08
C ALA A 252 25.95 -2.04 6.02
N VAL A 253 26.17 -2.15 7.34
CA VAL A 253 25.08 -2.21 8.33
C VAL A 253 24.21 -0.96 8.25
N GLY A 254 24.81 0.24 8.22
CA GLY A 254 24.06 1.49 8.16
C GLY A 254 23.19 1.59 6.90
N GLY A 255 23.75 1.27 5.73
CA GLY A 255 22.99 1.36 4.48
C GLY A 255 21.90 0.30 4.35
N ILE A 256 22.13 -0.95 4.78
CA ILE A 256 21.12 -2.01 4.79
C ILE A 256 19.94 -1.64 5.70
N LEU A 257 20.22 -1.06 6.88
CA LEU A 257 19.17 -0.58 7.78
C LEU A 257 18.33 0.53 7.15
N ILE A 258 18.96 1.51 6.49
CA ILE A 258 18.24 2.59 5.80
C ILE A 258 17.41 2.01 4.64
N LEU A 259 17.94 1.06 3.88
CA LEU A 259 17.22 0.37 2.81
C LEU A 259 15.98 -0.37 3.35
N GLY A 260 16.11 -1.09 4.47
CA GLY A 260 14.99 -1.76 5.12
C GLY A 260 13.88 -0.80 5.57
N LEU A 261 14.25 0.39 6.08
CA LEU A 261 13.29 1.44 6.43
C LEU A 261 12.55 1.98 5.19
N ILE A 262 13.26 2.19 4.08
CA ILE A 262 12.66 2.62 2.81
C ILE A 262 11.65 1.57 2.33
N VAL A 263 12.03 0.29 2.29
CA VAL A 263 11.14 -0.81 1.89
C VAL A 263 9.89 -0.85 2.78
N GLY A 264 10.07 -0.76 4.11
CA GLY A 264 8.95 -0.74 5.06
C GLY A 264 8.00 0.43 4.81
N SER A 265 8.53 1.63 4.56
CA SER A 265 7.74 2.81 4.24
C SER A 265 7.00 2.71 2.90
N ILE A 266 7.63 2.13 1.87
CA ILE A 266 6.96 1.91 0.57
C ILE A 266 5.81 0.92 0.74
N ARG A 267 6.03 -0.18 1.47
CA ARG A 267 4.98 -1.16 1.80
C ARG A 267 3.82 -0.48 2.53
N ALA A 268 4.10 0.27 3.59
CA ALA A 268 3.07 0.99 4.35
C ALA A 268 2.22 1.91 3.46
N GLN A 269 2.84 2.63 2.52
CA GLN A 269 2.09 3.49 1.60
C GLN A 269 1.24 2.75 0.58
N MET A 270 1.73 1.64 0.04
CA MET A 270 0.93 0.78 -0.86
C MET A 270 -0.30 0.25 -0.13
N LEU A 271 -0.14 -0.15 1.14
CA LEU A 271 -1.22 -0.59 2.02
C LEU A 271 -2.22 0.53 2.37
N GLU A 272 -1.74 1.75 2.59
CA GLU A 272 -2.57 2.83 3.16
C GLU A 272 -3.42 3.56 2.12
N LYS A 273 -2.92 3.86 0.92
CA LYS A 273 -3.68 4.62 -0.10
C LYS A 273 -4.06 3.81 -1.34
N GLY A 274 -3.17 2.92 -1.79
CA GLY A 274 -3.45 2.04 -2.93
C GLY A 274 -4.61 1.08 -2.65
N ARG A 275 -4.65 0.56 -1.42
CA ARG A 275 -5.71 -0.36 -0.98
C ARG A 275 -7.07 0.29 -0.81
N GLN A 276 -7.18 1.56 -0.41
CA GLN A 276 -8.48 2.19 -0.10
C GLN A 276 -9.40 2.32 -1.32
N LYS A 277 -8.92 2.98 -2.37
CA LYS A 277 -9.74 3.19 -3.57
C LYS A 277 -9.89 1.93 -4.43
N MET A 278 -8.82 1.15 -4.54
CA MET A 278 -8.88 -0.15 -5.18
C MET A 278 -9.82 -1.08 -4.40
N ALA A 279 -9.85 -1.01 -3.06
CA ALA A 279 -10.79 -1.79 -2.25
C ALA A 279 -12.24 -1.44 -2.54
N GLU A 280 -12.60 -0.17 -2.58
CA GLU A 280 -13.98 0.22 -2.89
C GLU A 280 -14.37 -0.24 -4.29
N SER A 281 -13.50 0.01 -5.28
CA SER A 281 -13.77 -0.31 -6.68
C SER A 281 -13.85 -1.82 -6.92
N VAL A 282 -12.93 -2.60 -6.35
CA VAL A 282 -12.93 -4.06 -6.43
C VAL A 282 -14.13 -4.62 -5.68
N THR A 283 -14.35 -4.22 -4.42
CA THR A 283 -15.49 -4.71 -3.62
C THR A 283 -16.82 -4.45 -4.31
N GLU A 284 -17.00 -3.25 -4.88
CA GLU A 284 -18.22 -2.92 -5.61
C GLU A 284 -18.37 -3.75 -6.89
N ARG A 285 -17.29 -3.94 -7.65
CA ARG A 285 -17.32 -4.79 -8.86
C ARG A 285 -17.64 -6.24 -8.51
N THR A 286 -17.02 -6.79 -7.47
CA THR A 286 -17.28 -8.13 -6.96
C THR A 286 -18.72 -8.24 -6.43
N ARG A 287 -19.23 -7.23 -5.71
CA ARG A 287 -20.63 -7.15 -5.24
C ARG A 287 -21.60 -7.26 -6.41
N ARG A 288 -21.46 -6.39 -7.41
CA ARG A 288 -22.34 -6.39 -8.60
C ARG A 288 -22.35 -7.72 -9.31
N PHE A 289 -21.17 -8.32 -9.47
CA PHE A 289 -21.03 -9.63 -10.11
C PHE A 289 -21.76 -10.72 -9.32
N LEU A 290 -21.47 -10.84 -8.02
CA LEU A 290 -22.05 -11.90 -7.18
C LEU A 290 -23.53 -11.69 -6.89
N VAL A 291 -24.01 -10.46 -6.76
CA VAL A 291 -25.45 -10.16 -6.64
C VAL A 291 -26.18 -10.52 -7.92
N ARG A 292 -25.65 -10.13 -9.09
CA ARG A 292 -26.23 -10.51 -10.39
C ARG A 292 -26.27 -12.03 -10.56
N GLU A 293 -25.21 -12.73 -10.15
CA GLU A 293 -25.16 -14.19 -10.19
C GLU A 293 -26.10 -14.84 -9.17
N ALA A 294 -26.26 -14.27 -7.98
CA ALA A 294 -27.20 -14.75 -6.97
C ALA A 294 -28.67 -14.57 -7.37
N VAL A 295 -28.96 -13.57 -8.21
CA VAL A 295 -30.29 -13.30 -8.79
C VAL A 295 -30.52 -14.16 -10.05
N SER A 296 -29.47 -14.47 -10.81
CA SER A 296 -29.55 -15.29 -12.02
C SER A 296 -29.50 -16.80 -11.68
N ASP A 297 -30.42 -17.61 -12.21
CA ASP A 297 -30.47 -19.04 -11.86
C ASP A 297 -29.45 -19.91 -12.63
N HIS A 298 -28.16 -19.60 -12.52
CA HIS A 298 -27.11 -20.36 -13.17
C HIS A 298 -26.73 -21.59 -12.33
N GLN A 299 -26.80 -22.79 -12.91
CA GLN A 299 -26.61 -24.07 -12.19
C GLN A 299 -25.19 -24.29 -11.64
N HIS A 300 -24.17 -23.70 -12.26
CA HIS A 300 -22.76 -24.03 -12.00
C HIS A 300 -22.18 -23.39 -10.73
N LEU A 301 -22.76 -22.31 -10.20
CA LEU A 301 -22.27 -21.62 -8.99
C LEU A 301 -23.18 -21.78 -7.76
N ARG A 302 -24.20 -22.65 -7.85
CA ARG A 302 -25.22 -22.85 -6.79
C ARG A 302 -24.62 -23.30 -5.45
N ASP A 303 -23.54 -24.07 -5.47
CA ASP A 303 -22.88 -24.54 -4.25
C ASP A 303 -22.10 -23.43 -3.54
N VAL A 304 -21.75 -22.35 -4.27
CA VAL A 304 -20.80 -21.32 -3.85
C VAL A 304 -21.42 -19.93 -3.72
N VAL A 305 -22.57 -19.67 -4.34
CA VAL A 305 -23.32 -18.40 -4.22
C VAL A 305 -24.76 -18.70 -3.77
N PRO A 306 -25.23 -18.15 -2.62
CA PRO A 306 -26.61 -18.34 -2.19
C PRO A 306 -27.56 -17.65 -3.17
N ARG A 307 -28.72 -18.26 -3.47
CA ARG A 307 -29.74 -17.59 -4.28
C ARG A 307 -30.46 -16.51 -3.48
N LEU A 308 -30.76 -15.40 -4.15
CA LEU A 308 -31.52 -14.27 -3.59
C LEU A 308 -33.01 -14.29 -3.95
N GLN A 309 -33.46 -15.15 -4.88
CA GLN A 309 -34.88 -15.23 -5.23
C GLN A 309 -35.71 -15.76 -4.05
N PRO A 310 -36.81 -15.09 -3.68
CA PRO A 310 -37.64 -15.51 -2.57
C PRO A 310 -38.26 -16.88 -2.87
N GLU A 311 -38.06 -17.83 -1.96
CA GLU A 311 -38.74 -19.12 -2.02
C GLU A 311 -40.19 -18.96 -1.53
N ARG A 312 -41.12 -19.77 -2.05
CA ARG A 312 -42.50 -19.78 -1.53
C ARG A 312 -42.47 -20.17 -0.06
N ASP A 313 -43.09 -19.35 0.79
CA ASP A 313 -43.21 -19.50 2.26
C ASP A 313 -41.92 -19.24 3.07
N GLU A 314 -40.97 -18.47 2.55
CA GLU A 314 -39.76 -18.09 3.29
C GLU A 314 -40.02 -17.06 4.40
N SER A 315 -39.44 -17.27 5.59
CA SER A 315 -39.42 -16.28 6.66
C SER A 315 -38.47 -15.12 6.34
N ASP A 316 -38.85 -13.89 6.64
CA ASP A 316 -38.00 -12.70 6.43
C ASP A 316 -36.62 -12.84 7.09
N ARG A 317 -36.52 -13.56 8.21
CA ARG A 317 -35.27 -13.85 8.91
C ARG A 317 -34.32 -14.73 8.09
N ASP A 318 -34.86 -15.73 7.40
CA ASP A 318 -34.06 -16.62 6.56
C ASP A 318 -33.56 -15.88 5.31
N ARG A 319 -34.39 -15.00 4.75
CA ARG A 319 -34.00 -14.12 3.65
C ARG A 319 -32.81 -13.23 4.03
N GLN A 320 -32.91 -12.49 5.14
CA GLN A 320 -31.82 -11.62 5.62
C GLN A 320 -30.54 -12.39 5.94
N ARG A 321 -30.67 -13.61 6.49
CA ARG A 321 -29.53 -14.50 6.73
C ARG A 321 -28.82 -14.88 5.43
N ARG A 322 -29.56 -15.14 4.35
CA ARG A 322 -28.99 -15.43 3.02
C ARG A 322 -28.28 -14.21 2.43
N GLU A 323 -28.90 -13.03 2.52
CA GLU A 323 -28.29 -11.77 2.10
C GLU A 323 -26.98 -11.49 2.88
N PHE A 324 -26.97 -11.67 4.20
CA PHE A 324 -25.78 -11.55 5.03
C PHE A 324 -24.66 -12.51 4.60
N GLN A 325 -24.98 -13.78 4.36
CA GLN A 325 -24.00 -14.78 3.92
C GLN A 325 -23.42 -14.44 2.55
N LEU A 326 -24.25 -13.98 1.62
CA LEU A 326 -23.80 -13.50 0.32
C LEU A 326 -22.81 -12.34 0.48
N MET A 327 -23.14 -11.34 1.31
CA MET A 327 -22.29 -10.18 1.51
C MET A 327 -20.97 -10.50 2.21
N ARG A 328 -20.96 -11.47 3.12
CA ARG A 328 -19.72 -12.00 3.69
C ARG A 328 -18.85 -12.69 2.64
N ARG A 329 -19.46 -13.45 1.72
CA ARG A 329 -18.74 -14.03 0.56
C ARG A 329 -18.18 -12.94 -0.36
N VAL A 330 -18.97 -11.90 -0.67
CA VAL A 330 -18.50 -10.73 -1.43
C VAL A 330 -17.26 -10.12 -0.79
N ARG A 331 -17.28 -9.91 0.54
CA ARG A 331 -16.14 -9.36 1.27
C ARG A 331 -14.90 -10.26 1.15
N GLN A 332 -15.04 -11.56 1.36
CA GLN A 332 -13.94 -12.54 1.27
C GLN A 332 -13.34 -12.59 -0.15
N VAL A 333 -14.18 -12.77 -1.16
CA VAL A 333 -13.77 -12.80 -2.58
C VAL A 333 -13.08 -11.48 -2.95
N ALA A 334 -13.64 -10.34 -2.57
CA ALA A 334 -13.00 -9.04 -2.81
C ALA A 334 -11.65 -8.89 -2.08
N THR A 335 -11.47 -9.46 -0.88
CA THR A 335 -10.16 -9.45 -0.19
C THR A 335 -9.10 -10.25 -0.93
N LEU A 336 -9.45 -11.43 -1.44
CA LEU A 336 -8.54 -12.23 -2.25
C LEU A 336 -8.25 -11.57 -3.58
N GLU A 337 -9.27 -11.04 -4.26
CA GLU A 337 -9.12 -10.40 -5.57
C GLU A 337 -8.16 -9.19 -5.46
N ARG A 338 -8.29 -8.41 -4.38
CA ARG A 338 -7.33 -7.34 -4.06
C ARG A 338 -5.90 -7.84 -3.89
N LYS A 339 -5.67 -8.93 -3.15
CA LYS A 339 -4.32 -9.48 -2.94
C LYS A 339 -3.72 -9.94 -4.27
N TRP A 340 -4.49 -10.64 -5.09
CA TRP A 340 -4.06 -11.10 -6.41
C TRP A 340 -3.83 -9.95 -7.40
N ILE A 341 -4.67 -8.91 -7.41
CA ILE A 341 -4.44 -7.70 -8.22
C ILE A 341 -3.16 -7.00 -7.77
N SER A 342 -2.92 -6.88 -6.47
CA SER A 342 -1.67 -6.32 -5.93
C SER A 342 -0.45 -7.16 -6.35
N LEU A 343 -0.54 -8.48 -6.27
CA LEU A 343 0.50 -9.38 -6.72
C LEU A 343 0.75 -9.23 -8.24
N ALA A 344 -0.30 -9.30 -9.06
CA ALA A 344 -0.21 -9.19 -10.52
C ALA A 344 0.36 -7.84 -10.98
N THR A 345 -0.06 -6.73 -10.34
CA THR A 345 0.50 -5.40 -10.62
C THR A 345 1.98 -5.32 -10.25
N SER A 346 2.37 -5.80 -9.06
CA SER A 346 3.78 -5.83 -8.66
C SER A 346 4.64 -6.73 -9.55
N LEU A 347 4.12 -7.89 -9.96
CA LEU A 347 4.78 -8.81 -10.89
C LEU A 347 4.95 -8.15 -12.27
N THR A 348 3.94 -7.41 -12.73
CA THR A 348 4.00 -6.70 -14.01
C THR A 348 5.08 -5.62 -13.99
N VAL A 349 5.13 -4.79 -12.94
CA VAL A 349 6.16 -3.74 -12.80
C VAL A 349 7.55 -4.35 -12.70
N TRP A 350 7.71 -5.41 -11.89
CA TRP A 350 8.98 -6.13 -11.78
C TRP A 350 9.43 -6.72 -13.12
N THR A 351 8.51 -7.38 -13.85
CA THR A 351 8.78 -7.96 -15.17
C THR A 351 9.19 -6.88 -16.17
N MET A 352 8.50 -5.73 -16.18
CA MET A 352 8.89 -4.60 -17.01
C MET A 352 10.31 -4.11 -16.68
N LEU A 353 10.66 -3.94 -15.41
CA LEU A 353 12.00 -3.52 -15.01
C LEU A 353 13.08 -4.54 -15.40
N TRP A 354 12.77 -5.83 -15.33
CA TRP A 354 13.67 -6.90 -15.77
C TRP A 354 13.97 -6.82 -17.26
N PHE A 355 12.93 -6.80 -18.10
CA PHE A 355 13.10 -6.77 -19.55
C PHE A 355 13.68 -5.43 -20.04
N LEU A 356 13.29 -4.31 -19.44
CA LEU A 356 13.87 -2.99 -19.77
C LEU A 356 15.34 -2.91 -19.40
N GLY A 357 15.73 -3.45 -18.22
CA GLY A 357 17.13 -3.56 -17.83
C GLY A 357 17.93 -4.43 -18.80
N ALA A 358 17.40 -5.60 -19.15
CA ALA A 358 18.03 -6.50 -20.11
C ALA A 358 18.24 -5.85 -21.48
N ILE A 359 17.24 -5.13 -21.99
CA ILE A 359 17.36 -4.39 -23.26
C ILE A 359 18.45 -3.32 -23.15
N ALA A 360 18.53 -2.58 -22.04
CA ALA A 360 19.51 -1.52 -21.87
C ALA A 360 20.96 -2.02 -21.79
N PHE A 361 21.20 -3.18 -21.17
CA PHE A 361 22.52 -3.84 -21.14
C PHE A 361 22.85 -4.57 -22.45
N TRP A 362 21.84 -5.00 -23.20
CA TRP A 362 22.03 -5.59 -24.52
C TRP A 362 22.31 -4.54 -25.61
N LEU A 363 21.80 -3.31 -25.45
CA LEU A 363 22.04 -2.22 -26.40
C LEU A 363 23.55 -1.96 -26.55
N PRO A 364 24.07 -1.71 -27.77
CA PRO A 364 25.50 -1.84 -28.06
C PRO A 364 26.40 -0.90 -27.24
N GLY A 365 27.01 -1.42 -26.17
CA GLY A 365 28.03 -0.79 -25.34
C GLY A 365 29.47 -1.11 -25.79
N GLN A 366 29.81 -0.73 -27.02
CA GLN A 366 31.15 -0.69 -27.66
C GLN A 366 32.21 -1.82 -27.50
N ASN A 367 32.26 -2.74 -26.53
CA ASN A 367 33.44 -3.64 -26.41
C ASN A 367 33.21 -5.13 -26.07
N GLU A 368 32.05 -5.56 -25.57
CA GLU A 368 31.73 -7.00 -25.44
C GLU A 368 30.27 -7.24 -25.81
N LYS A 369 30.02 -8.04 -26.85
CA LYS A 369 28.65 -8.34 -27.28
C LYS A 369 28.07 -9.42 -26.38
N LEU A 370 27.55 -9.04 -25.22
CA LEU A 370 26.64 -9.91 -24.47
C LEU A 370 25.49 -10.30 -25.40
N THR A 371 25.20 -11.60 -25.46
CA THR A 371 23.96 -12.08 -26.06
C THR A 371 22.78 -11.51 -25.25
N TYR A 372 21.62 -11.40 -25.90
CA TYR A 372 20.42 -10.93 -25.19
C TYR A 372 20.09 -11.81 -23.98
N PHE A 373 20.35 -13.11 -24.06
CA PHE A 373 20.12 -14.03 -22.94
C PHE A 373 21.07 -13.76 -21.77
N GLU A 374 22.36 -13.48 -22.03
CA GLU A 374 23.32 -13.11 -20.98
C GLU A 374 22.92 -11.78 -20.31
N ALA A 375 22.46 -10.79 -21.09
CA ALA A 375 21.94 -9.54 -20.55
C ALA A 375 20.66 -9.76 -19.72
N LEU A 376 19.77 -10.66 -20.15
CA LEU A 376 18.56 -11.05 -19.41
C LEU A 376 18.92 -11.75 -18.09
N TYR A 377 19.88 -12.67 -18.13
CA TYR A 377 20.39 -13.38 -16.96
C TYR A 377 21.07 -12.42 -15.98
N PHE A 378 21.94 -11.52 -16.46
CA PHE A 378 22.58 -10.50 -15.65
C PHE A 378 21.57 -9.56 -14.98
N ALA A 379 20.56 -9.11 -15.73
CA ALA A 379 19.48 -8.30 -15.16
C ALA A 379 18.68 -9.08 -14.11
N TYR A 380 18.41 -10.37 -14.33
CA TYR A 380 17.70 -11.23 -13.37
C TYR A 380 18.47 -11.41 -12.06
N THR A 381 19.75 -11.78 -12.14
CA THR A 381 20.59 -12.03 -10.95
C THR A 381 20.85 -10.74 -10.17
N THR A 382 20.92 -9.60 -10.87
CA THR A 382 21.03 -8.28 -10.24
C THR A 382 19.72 -7.88 -9.53
N LEU A 383 18.57 -8.05 -10.19
CA LEU A 383 17.25 -7.74 -9.62
C LEU A 383 16.96 -8.51 -8.33
N PHE A 384 17.34 -9.78 -8.28
CA PHE A 384 17.20 -10.61 -7.08
C PHE A 384 18.33 -10.44 -6.07
N THR A 385 19.25 -9.50 -6.28
CA THR A 385 20.39 -9.26 -5.40
C THR A 385 21.25 -10.51 -5.17
N ILE A 386 21.34 -11.38 -6.18
CA ILE A 386 22.17 -12.60 -6.16
C ILE A 386 23.62 -12.25 -6.49
N GLY A 387 23.81 -11.48 -7.57
CA GLY A 387 25.10 -10.88 -7.94
C GLY A 387 26.29 -11.85 -8.01
N TYR A 388 26.24 -12.89 -8.85
CA TYR A 388 27.34 -13.84 -8.99
C TYR A 388 28.68 -13.21 -9.43
N GLY A 389 28.64 -12.06 -10.10
CA GLY A 389 29.83 -11.34 -10.57
C GLY A 389 30.46 -11.90 -11.85
N ASP A 390 29.82 -12.87 -12.48
CA ASP A 390 30.21 -13.45 -13.78
C ASP A 390 30.03 -12.45 -14.93
N PHE A 391 28.96 -11.66 -14.89
CA PHE A 391 28.74 -10.50 -15.75
C PHE A 391 28.67 -9.21 -14.91
N HIS A 392 29.21 -8.12 -15.44
CA HIS A 392 29.23 -6.82 -14.78
C HIS A 392 29.30 -5.68 -15.80
N ALA A 393 28.95 -4.47 -15.37
CA ALA A 393 28.95 -3.30 -16.23
C ALA A 393 30.38 -2.83 -16.55
N THR A 394 30.75 -2.86 -17.84
CA THR A 394 32.09 -2.50 -18.30
C THR A 394 32.14 -1.08 -18.84
N SER A 395 31.09 -0.67 -19.55
CA SER A 395 30.97 0.66 -20.16
C SER A 395 30.56 1.73 -19.14
N GLU A 396 30.98 2.98 -19.38
CA GLU A 396 30.56 4.16 -18.59
C GLU A 396 29.03 4.35 -18.62
N TRP A 397 28.39 4.03 -19.76
CA TRP A 397 26.93 4.01 -19.88
C TRP A 397 26.32 2.94 -19.00
N GLU A 398 26.82 1.70 -19.10
CA GLU A 398 26.29 0.54 -18.37
C GLU A 398 26.38 0.76 -16.87
N ARG A 399 27.51 1.26 -16.36
CA ARG A 399 27.69 1.53 -14.92
C ARG A 399 26.73 2.62 -14.43
N SER A 400 26.56 3.68 -15.21
CA SER A 400 25.67 4.78 -14.84
C SER A 400 24.20 4.36 -14.91
N PHE A 401 23.83 3.62 -15.95
CA PHE A 401 22.49 3.04 -16.10
C PHE A 401 22.20 2.02 -15.01
N PHE A 402 23.19 1.18 -14.65
CA PHE A 402 23.07 0.22 -13.57
C PHE A 402 22.64 0.92 -12.28
N VAL A 403 23.36 1.95 -11.82
CA VAL A 403 23.01 2.71 -10.61
C VAL A 403 21.61 3.33 -10.72
N PHE A 404 21.27 3.92 -11.87
CA PHE A 404 19.94 4.49 -12.10
C PHE A 404 18.83 3.43 -11.97
N TRP A 405 19.04 2.27 -12.58
CA TRP A 405 18.06 1.20 -12.66
C TRP A 405 17.92 0.43 -11.35
N THR A 406 19.02 0.10 -10.67
CA THR A 406 19.02 -0.65 -9.39
C THR A 406 18.34 0.12 -8.27
N LEU A 407 18.50 1.45 -8.20
CA LEU A 407 17.80 2.31 -7.24
C LEU A 407 16.26 2.26 -7.38
N LEU A 408 15.75 1.87 -8.56
CA LEU A 408 14.31 1.66 -8.82
C LEU A 408 13.92 0.18 -8.69
N ALA A 409 14.78 -0.71 -9.17
CA ALA A 409 14.56 -2.14 -9.28
C ALA A 409 14.56 -2.85 -7.92
N VAL A 410 15.52 -2.56 -7.05
CA VAL A 410 15.69 -3.27 -5.78
C VAL A 410 14.50 -3.03 -4.83
N PRO A 411 14.04 -1.79 -4.59
CA PRO A 411 12.81 -1.58 -3.82
C PRO A 411 11.59 -2.30 -4.42
N THR A 412 11.51 -2.40 -5.75
CA THR A 412 10.40 -3.07 -6.44
C THR A 412 10.41 -4.59 -6.22
N VAL A 413 11.58 -5.24 -6.25
CA VAL A 413 11.67 -6.69 -5.98
C VAL A 413 11.27 -7.02 -4.55
N THR A 414 11.61 -6.16 -3.58
CA THR A 414 11.24 -6.39 -2.18
C THR A 414 9.73 -6.29 -1.97
N LEU A 415 9.06 -5.40 -2.73
CA LEU A 415 7.60 -5.32 -2.74
C LEU A 415 6.96 -6.55 -3.38
N LEU A 416 7.54 -7.07 -4.46
CA LEU A 416 7.09 -8.33 -5.06
C LEU A 416 7.19 -9.48 -4.06
N ILE A 417 8.34 -9.63 -3.39
CA ILE A 417 8.55 -10.66 -2.36
C ILE A 417 7.53 -10.52 -1.23
N ALA A 418 7.26 -9.29 -0.76
CA ALA A 418 6.26 -9.06 0.28
C ALA A 418 4.84 -9.44 -0.17
N ASN A 419 4.43 -9.06 -1.38
CA ASN A 419 3.11 -9.40 -1.93
C ASN A 419 2.97 -10.91 -2.20
N VAL A 420 4.05 -11.56 -2.64
CA VAL A 420 4.14 -13.01 -2.76
C VAL A 420 3.95 -13.66 -1.40
N GLY A 421 4.61 -13.17 -0.34
CA GLY A 421 4.41 -13.65 1.02
C GLY A 421 2.97 -13.51 1.50
N ASP A 422 2.36 -12.33 1.35
CA ASP A 422 0.99 -12.07 1.81
C ASP A 422 -0.09 -12.87 1.05
N THR A 423 0.23 -13.36 -0.16
CA THR A 423 -0.70 -14.07 -1.06
C THR A 423 -0.46 -15.58 -1.08
N LEU A 424 0.79 -16.03 -1.25
CA LEU A 424 1.16 -17.43 -1.48
C LEU A 424 1.46 -18.21 -0.20
N VAL A 425 1.58 -17.59 0.98
CA VAL A 425 1.83 -18.34 2.24
C VAL A 425 0.78 -19.43 2.46
N ARG A 426 -0.49 -19.17 2.11
CA ARG A 426 -1.58 -20.16 2.22
C ARG A 426 -1.43 -21.28 1.20
N THR A 427 -1.25 -20.95 -0.07
CA THR A 427 -1.03 -21.95 -1.13
C THR A 427 0.18 -22.84 -0.85
N ILE A 428 1.26 -22.25 -0.31
CA ILE A 428 2.46 -23.00 0.09
C ILE A 428 2.17 -23.88 1.30
N ARG A 429 1.45 -23.39 2.32
CA ARG A 429 1.03 -24.19 3.48
C ARG A 429 0.17 -25.38 3.03
N ASP A 430 -0.83 -25.14 2.20
CA ASP A 430 -1.76 -26.17 1.72
C ASP A 430 -1.03 -27.19 0.83
N PHE A 431 -0.10 -26.72 -0.02
CA PHE A 431 0.78 -27.60 -0.79
C PHE A 431 1.75 -28.41 0.10
N THR A 432 2.24 -27.81 1.19
CA THR A 432 3.12 -28.48 2.17
C THR A 432 2.35 -29.53 2.95
N ILE A 433 1.12 -29.25 3.38
CA ILE A 433 0.21 -30.20 4.01
C ILE A 433 -0.10 -31.34 3.04
N TYR A 434 -0.44 -31.01 1.78
CA TYR A 434 -0.66 -31.99 0.72
C TYR A 434 0.56 -32.89 0.49
N LEU A 435 1.77 -32.32 0.41
CA LEU A 435 3.00 -33.10 0.32
C LEU A 435 3.22 -33.95 1.58
N GLY A 436 2.89 -33.42 2.76
CA GLY A 436 2.90 -34.14 4.02
C GLY A 436 1.96 -35.35 4.01
N GLU A 437 0.73 -35.19 3.54
CA GLU A 437 -0.25 -36.28 3.30
C GLU A 437 0.23 -37.28 2.24
N LEU A 438 0.95 -36.81 1.21
CA LEU A 438 1.49 -37.68 0.17
C LEU A 438 2.68 -38.51 0.65
N THR A 439 3.46 -38.01 1.60
CA THR A 439 4.77 -38.59 1.96
C THR A 439 4.85 -39.19 3.36
N ILE A 440 4.11 -38.67 4.35
CA ILE A 440 4.35 -38.97 5.78
C ILE A 440 3.06 -39.15 6.60
N LEU A 441 2.00 -38.36 6.36
CA LEU A 441 0.76 -38.41 7.13
C LEU A 441 -0.24 -39.43 6.53
N PRO A 442 -0.87 -40.31 7.33
CA PRO A 442 -1.86 -41.25 6.82
C PRO A 442 -3.16 -40.49 6.50
N GLY A 443 -3.28 -39.98 5.27
CA GLY A 443 -4.52 -39.38 4.79
C GLY A 443 -5.55 -40.46 4.42
N ASP A 444 -6.79 -40.30 4.88
CA ASP A 444 -7.91 -41.22 4.63
C ASP A 444 -8.41 -41.25 3.16
N LYS A 445 -7.82 -40.43 2.28
CA LYS A 445 -8.29 -40.26 0.89
C LYS A 445 -7.34 -40.88 -0.13
N PRO A 446 -7.83 -41.71 -1.07
CA PRO A 446 -7.01 -42.29 -2.12
C PRO A 446 -6.50 -41.21 -3.09
N ILE A 447 -5.23 -41.31 -3.48
CA ILE A 447 -4.47 -40.36 -4.34
C ILE A 447 -5.21 -39.97 -5.63
N ARG A 448 -6.03 -40.88 -6.17
CA ARG A 448 -6.82 -40.64 -7.39
C ARG A 448 -7.98 -39.66 -7.19
N GLU A 449 -8.57 -39.58 -6.00
CA GLU A 449 -9.64 -38.62 -5.71
C GLU A 449 -9.08 -37.20 -5.51
N LEU A 450 -7.94 -37.07 -4.83
CA LEU A 450 -7.20 -35.81 -4.68
C LEU A 450 -6.79 -35.18 -6.03
N ILE A 451 -6.29 -35.98 -6.97
CA ILE A 451 -5.90 -35.51 -8.31
C ILE A 451 -7.13 -35.12 -9.15
N LYS A 452 -8.24 -35.84 -8.98
CA LYS A 452 -9.49 -35.61 -9.72
C LYS A 452 -10.19 -34.34 -9.23
N ASP A 453 -10.18 -34.08 -7.93
CA ASP A 453 -10.64 -32.82 -7.33
C ASP A 453 -9.81 -31.63 -7.82
N LEU A 454 -8.49 -31.78 -7.95
CA LEU A 454 -7.66 -30.74 -8.59
C LEU A 454 -8.10 -30.50 -10.05
N SER A 455 -8.26 -31.53 -10.86
CA SER A 455 -8.49 -31.36 -12.31
C SER A 455 -9.88 -30.83 -12.71
N ARG A 456 -10.88 -30.92 -11.80
CA ARG A 456 -12.27 -30.56 -12.11
C ARG A 456 -12.63 -29.11 -11.83
N LEU A 457 -11.91 -28.42 -10.96
CA LEU A 457 -12.24 -27.03 -10.65
C LEU A 457 -11.63 -26.08 -11.68
N SER A 458 -12.50 -25.34 -12.36
CA SER A 458 -12.13 -24.13 -13.11
C SER A 458 -11.36 -23.16 -12.19
N TRP A 459 -10.43 -22.36 -12.72
CA TRP A 459 -9.66 -21.40 -11.92
C TRP A 459 -10.55 -20.45 -11.11
N GLU A 460 -11.73 -20.11 -11.66
CA GLU A 460 -12.78 -19.31 -11.00
C GLU A 460 -13.42 -20.06 -9.81
N GLU A 461 -13.73 -21.35 -9.98
CA GLU A 461 -14.30 -22.17 -8.92
C GLU A 461 -13.27 -22.43 -7.82
N ARG A 462 -11.99 -22.65 -8.15
CA ARG A 462 -10.91 -22.76 -7.15
C ARG A 462 -10.79 -21.49 -6.34
N PHE A 463 -10.79 -20.33 -6.99
CA PHE A 463 -10.68 -19.04 -6.33
C PHE A 463 -11.85 -18.78 -5.38
N LEU A 464 -13.08 -19.07 -5.81
CA LEU A 464 -14.26 -18.95 -4.96
C LEU A 464 -14.30 -20.01 -3.84
N THR A 465 -13.82 -21.23 -4.10
CA THR A 465 -13.74 -22.31 -3.10
C THR A 465 -12.64 -22.04 -2.07
N GLU A 466 -11.50 -21.46 -2.48
CA GLU A 466 -10.41 -21.00 -1.61
C GLU A 466 -10.87 -19.83 -0.73
N ALA A 467 -11.73 -18.94 -1.26
CA ALA A 467 -12.43 -17.93 -0.47
C ALA A 467 -13.35 -18.53 0.60
N VAL A 468 -14.00 -19.66 0.31
CA VAL A 468 -14.90 -20.39 1.22
C VAL A 468 -14.15 -21.25 2.24
N ALA A 469 -12.98 -21.80 1.86
CA ALA A 469 -12.14 -22.62 2.73
C ALA A 469 -11.43 -21.82 3.84
N ASP A 470 -11.41 -20.48 3.74
CA ASP A 470 -10.73 -19.56 4.66
C ASP A 470 -11.28 -19.60 6.12
N LYS A 471 -12.25 -20.48 6.43
CA LYS A 471 -12.87 -20.57 7.76
C LYS A 471 -13.55 -21.91 8.10
N LYS A 472 -12.87 -23.05 7.91
CA LYS A 472 -13.04 -24.10 8.95
C LYS A 472 -12.13 -23.69 10.10
N PRO A 473 -12.65 -23.44 11.31
CA PRO A 473 -11.76 -23.21 12.44
C PRO A 473 -10.97 -24.50 12.62
N ASP A 474 -9.65 -24.43 12.48
CA ASP A 474 -8.78 -25.40 13.13
C ASP A 474 -9.07 -25.22 14.62
N GLU A 475 -9.79 -26.17 15.23
CA GLU A 475 -10.12 -26.19 16.66
C GLU A 475 -8.86 -26.09 17.55
N VAL A 476 -7.68 -26.27 16.97
CA VAL A 476 -6.38 -26.24 17.63
C VAL A 476 -5.86 -24.82 17.90
N ASP A 477 -6.17 -23.82 17.05
CA ASP A 477 -5.65 -22.45 17.22
C ASP A 477 -6.47 -21.60 18.21
N VAL A 478 -7.71 -21.99 18.49
CA VAL A 478 -8.58 -21.28 19.45
C VAL A 478 -8.17 -21.55 20.88
N GLU A 479 -7.72 -22.78 21.18
CA GLU A 479 -7.29 -23.16 22.52
C GLU A 479 -5.90 -22.59 22.85
N GLU A 480 -4.98 -22.54 21.88
CA GLU A 480 -3.65 -21.95 22.06
C GLU A 480 -3.70 -20.41 22.09
N ALA A 481 -4.53 -19.75 21.25
CA ALA A 481 -4.75 -18.31 21.34
C ALA A 481 -5.52 -17.91 22.60
N ALA A 482 -6.50 -18.71 23.06
CA ALA A 482 -7.19 -18.50 24.33
C ALA A 482 -6.28 -18.77 25.54
N ALA A 483 -5.41 -19.78 25.49
CA ALA A 483 -4.43 -20.06 26.53
C ALA A 483 -3.34 -18.99 26.59
N THR A 484 -2.88 -18.48 25.45
CA THR A 484 -1.91 -17.37 25.40
C THR A 484 -2.56 -16.06 25.84
N ALA A 485 -3.82 -15.80 25.48
CA ALA A 485 -4.59 -14.66 25.98
C ALA A 485 -4.91 -14.78 27.47
N ALA A 486 -5.19 -15.98 27.99
CA ALA A 486 -5.39 -16.24 29.41
C ALA A 486 -4.08 -16.14 30.21
N ALA A 487 -2.95 -16.59 29.67
CA ALA A 487 -1.63 -16.44 30.28
C ALA A 487 -1.15 -14.98 30.27
N THR A 488 -1.47 -14.21 29.22
CA THR A 488 -1.16 -12.77 29.16
C THR A 488 -2.11 -11.96 30.05
N ALA A 489 -3.36 -12.39 30.21
CA ALA A 489 -4.31 -11.82 31.18
C ALA A 489 -3.91 -12.13 32.62
N ALA A 490 -3.36 -13.32 32.90
CA ALA A 490 -2.82 -13.68 34.22
C ALA A 490 -1.49 -12.98 34.53
N GLY A 491 -0.67 -12.67 33.52
CA GLY A 491 0.61 -11.96 33.69
C GLY A 491 0.50 -10.44 33.82
N ASN A 492 -0.54 -9.82 33.27
CA ASN A 492 -0.80 -8.37 33.39
C ASN A 492 -1.82 -8.01 34.49
N ALA A 493 -2.38 -9.00 35.20
CA ALA A 493 -3.27 -8.78 36.33
C ALA A 493 -2.57 -8.13 37.56
N ASP A 494 -1.24 -8.06 37.58
CA ASP A 494 -0.49 -7.46 38.68
C ASP A 494 -0.20 -5.94 38.49
N GLN A 495 -0.66 -5.30 37.41
CA GLN A 495 -0.44 -3.86 37.16
C GLN A 495 -1.63 -3.14 36.49
N VAL A 496 -2.86 -3.53 36.78
CA VAL A 496 -4.05 -2.70 36.49
C VAL A 496 -4.65 -2.25 37.81
N ASP A 497 -4.75 -0.94 37.97
CA ASP A 497 -5.28 -0.26 39.14
C ASP A 497 -6.73 -0.72 39.43
N GLN A 498 -6.94 -1.45 40.53
CA GLN A 498 -8.24 -1.99 40.94
C GLN A 498 -9.31 -0.90 41.11
N GLY A 499 -8.91 0.37 41.31
CA GLY A 499 -9.83 1.50 41.39
C GLY A 499 -10.53 1.84 40.07
N GLU A 500 -9.88 1.65 38.91
CA GLU A 500 -10.49 1.99 37.62
C GLU A 500 -11.55 0.96 37.16
N GLU A 501 -11.41 -0.32 37.50
CA GLU A 501 -12.43 -1.34 37.19
C GLU A 501 -13.69 -1.18 38.06
N GLU A 502 -13.56 -0.79 39.33
CA GLU A 502 -14.69 -0.55 40.22
C GLU A 502 -15.50 0.69 39.80
N GLU A 503 -14.84 1.78 39.41
CA GLU A 503 -15.50 3.00 38.94
C GLU A 503 -16.13 2.82 37.53
N ARG A 504 -15.48 2.03 36.66
CA ARG A 504 -16.02 1.69 35.32
C ARG A 504 -17.23 0.75 35.37
N ASN A 505 -17.33 -0.10 36.39
CA ASN A 505 -18.50 -0.95 36.66
C ASN A 505 -19.65 -0.19 37.34
N ALA A 506 -19.40 1.02 37.86
CA ALA A 506 -20.36 1.72 38.71
C ALA A 506 -21.62 2.16 37.95
N ILE A 507 -21.48 2.61 36.69
CA ILE A 507 -22.61 3.07 35.86
C ILE A 507 -23.49 1.89 35.45
N GLU A 508 -22.87 0.78 35.03
CA GLU A 508 -23.56 -0.47 34.70
C GLU A 508 -24.31 -1.01 35.93
N ALA A 509 -23.66 -1.01 37.10
CA ALA A 509 -24.27 -1.42 38.36
C ALA A 509 -25.38 -0.46 38.83
N ASP A 510 -25.29 0.85 38.53
CA ASP A 510 -26.30 1.84 38.88
C ASP A 510 -27.56 1.69 38.00
N GLU A 511 -27.42 1.50 36.68
CA GLU A 511 -28.56 1.23 35.80
C GLU A 511 -29.22 -0.13 36.12
N HIS A 512 -28.44 -1.16 36.43
CA HIS A 512 -28.98 -2.45 36.89
C HIS A 512 -29.75 -2.32 38.22
N LYS A 513 -29.25 -1.52 39.17
CA LYS A 513 -29.98 -1.22 40.42
C LYS A 513 -31.27 -0.45 40.16
N LYS A 514 -31.26 0.49 39.21
CA LYS A 514 -32.47 1.23 38.81
C LYS A 514 -33.50 0.31 38.17
N GLU A 515 -33.08 -0.63 37.33
CA GLU A 515 -33.94 -1.71 36.79
C GLU A 515 -34.59 -2.52 37.92
N GLU A 516 -33.80 -3.05 38.86
CA GLU A 516 -34.31 -3.81 40.01
C GLU A 516 -35.29 -3.00 40.86
N SER A 517 -35.01 -1.70 41.04
CA SER A 517 -35.88 -0.79 41.78
C SER A 517 -37.21 -0.52 41.04
N ALA A 518 -37.20 -0.46 39.70
CA ALA A 518 -38.39 -0.29 38.89
C ALA A 518 -39.25 -1.56 38.88
N ARG A 519 -38.61 -2.73 38.78
CA ARG A 519 -39.23 -4.04 38.94
C ARG A 519 -39.91 -4.18 40.32
N ALA A 520 -39.25 -3.74 41.38
CA ALA A 520 -39.81 -3.74 42.73
C ALA A 520 -41.01 -2.78 42.90
N ARG A 521 -41.08 -1.72 42.09
CA ARG A 521 -42.21 -0.77 42.04
C ARG A 521 -43.35 -1.21 41.09
N GLY A 522 -43.13 -2.27 40.30
CA GLY A 522 -44.08 -2.74 39.28
C GLY A 522 -44.19 -1.82 38.05
N ASP A 523 -43.20 -0.93 37.86
CA ASP A 523 -43.16 -0.02 36.71
C ASP A 523 -42.43 -0.69 35.54
N VAL A 524 -43.21 -1.37 34.70
CA VAL A 524 -42.73 -2.12 33.54
C VAL A 524 -42.03 -1.21 32.52
N THR A 525 -42.43 0.07 32.42
CA THR A 525 -41.85 0.99 31.45
C THR A 525 -40.45 1.45 31.86
N ALA A 526 -40.29 1.83 33.13
CA ALA A 526 -38.97 2.19 33.67
C ALA A 526 -38.04 0.97 33.74
N GLU A 527 -38.56 -0.22 34.03
CA GLU A 527 -37.79 -1.46 34.02
C GLU A 527 -37.18 -1.73 32.64
N THR A 528 -37.97 -1.69 31.57
CA THR A 528 -37.49 -1.94 30.20
C THR A 528 -36.45 -0.91 29.76
N ILE A 529 -36.64 0.38 30.10
CA ILE A 529 -35.69 1.44 29.75
C ILE A 529 -34.34 1.24 30.46
N HIS A 530 -34.35 1.00 31.77
CA HIS A 530 -33.11 0.78 32.53
C HIS A 530 -32.41 -0.52 32.13
N HIS A 531 -33.17 -1.57 31.83
CA HIS A 531 -32.63 -2.82 31.30
C HIS A 531 -31.93 -2.60 29.94
N HIS A 532 -32.55 -1.82 29.05
CA HIS A 532 -31.99 -1.49 27.75
C HIS A 532 -30.70 -0.66 27.86
N HIS A 533 -30.67 0.36 28.73
CA HIS A 533 -29.46 1.13 29.01
C HIS A 533 -28.33 0.25 29.54
N TYR A 534 -28.62 -0.64 30.49
CA TYR A 534 -27.65 -1.60 31.01
C TYR A 534 -27.05 -2.44 29.88
N LEU A 535 -27.87 -2.99 28.98
CA LEU A 535 -27.40 -3.77 27.85
C LEU A 535 -26.53 -2.95 26.89
N LEU A 536 -26.90 -1.70 26.58
CA LEU A 536 -26.10 -0.82 25.74
C LEU A 536 -24.72 -0.53 26.37
N PHE A 537 -24.67 -0.16 27.65
CA PHE A 537 -23.41 0.07 28.36
C PHE A 537 -22.51 -1.17 28.35
N ARG A 538 -23.08 -2.34 28.63
CA ARG A 538 -22.36 -3.61 28.65
C ARG A 538 -21.79 -3.96 27.28
N GLU A 539 -22.57 -3.84 26.21
CA GLU A 539 -22.09 -4.19 24.86
C GLU A 539 -21.12 -3.14 24.29
N VAL A 540 -21.29 -1.84 24.57
CA VAL A 540 -20.30 -0.80 24.21
C VAL A 540 -18.94 -1.13 24.83
N ARG A 541 -18.92 -1.48 26.12
CA ARG A 541 -17.70 -1.90 26.80
C ARG A 541 -17.08 -3.14 26.16
N ARG A 542 -17.90 -4.15 25.90
CA ARG A 542 -17.44 -5.37 25.23
C ARG A 542 -16.82 -5.06 23.86
N MET A 543 -17.39 -4.13 23.10
CA MET A 543 -16.82 -3.68 21.83
C MET A 543 -15.54 -2.86 22.00
N MET A 544 -15.40 -2.06 23.07
CA MET A 544 -14.14 -1.39 23.41
C MET A 544 -13.03 -2.41 23.72
N ASP A 545 -13.35 -3.47 24.47
CA ASP A 545 -12.39 -4.54 24.76
C ASP A 545 -11.96 -5.26 23.47
N TYR A 546 -12.90 -5.57 22.58
CA TYR A 546 -12.57 -6.11 21.26
C TYR A 546 -11.75 -5.14 20.42
N ALA A 547 -12.05 -3.84 20.43
CA ALA A 547 -11.29 -2.84 19.67
C ALA A 547 -9.82 -2.78 20.13
N THR A 548 -9.56 -3.06 21.41
CA THR A 548 -8.23 -3.03 22.00
C THR A 548 -7.48 -4.37 21.83
N ARG A 549 -8.17 -5.50 21.95
CA ARG A 549 -7.56 -6.84 21.96
C ARG A 549 -7.64 -7.59 20.63
N ASN A 550 -8.74 -7.45 19.88
CA ASN A 550 -8.99 -8.16 18.63
C ASN A 550 -9.92 -7.38 17.69
N LEU A 551 -9.37 -6.35 17.06
CA LEU A 551 -10.09 -5.46 16.15
C LEU A 551 -10.72 -6.20 14.95
N HIS A 552 -10.17 -7.35 14.57
CA HIS A 552 -10.60 -8.12 13.40
C HIS A 552 -11.60 -9.24 13.74
N LYS A 553 -12.21 -9.21 14.92
CA LYS A 553 -13.30 -10.14 15.26
C LYS A 553 -14.46 -9.99 14.27
N GLU A 554 -14.87 -11.13 13.72
CA GLU A 554 -16.01 -11.26 12.82
C GLU A 554 -17.16 -11.93 13.58
N PHE A 555 -18.35 -11.33 13.52
CA PHE A 555 -19.54 -11.79 14.22
C PHE A 555 -20.42 -12.66 13.32
N ASN A 556 -21.12 -13.62 13.89
CA ASN A 556 -22.08 -14.44 13.15
C ASN A 556 -23.39 -13.66 12.90
N TYR A 557 -24.31 -14.24 12.11
CA TYR A 557 -25.58 -13.59 11.79
C TYR A 557 -26.44 -13.32 13.04
N GLN A 558 -26.46 -14.25 14.00
CA GLN A 558 -27.27 -14.13 15.22
C GLN A 558 -26.76 -13.03 16.15
N GLU A 559 -25.44 -12.86 16.23
CA GLU A 559 -24.79 -11.77 16.96
C GLU A 559 -25.11 -10.43 16.29
N TRP A 560 -25.03 -10.35 14.96
CA TRP A 560 -25.44 -9.17 14.20
C TRP A 560 -26.91 -8.81 14.41
N GLU A 561 -27.80 -9.80 14.35
CA GLU A 561 -29.23 -9.64 14.63
C GLU A 561 -29.47 -9.10 16.05
N TYR A 562 -28.79 -9.66 17.05
CA TYR A 562 -28.84 -9.18 18.43
C TYR A 562 -28.42 -7.70 18.53
N PHE A 563 -27.29 -7.33 17.92
CA PHE A 563 -26.82 -5.94 17.97
C PHE A 563 -27.73 -4.97 17.21
N LEU A 564 -28.26 -5.36 16.04
CA LEU A 564 -29.18 -4.53 15.28
C LEU A 564 -30.47 -4.29 16.06
N ASN A 565 -31.01 -5.31 16.71
CA ASN A 565 -32.20 -5.18 17.55
C ASN A 565 -31.92 -4.29 18.77
N LEU A 566 -30.73 -4.39 19.36
CA LEU A 566 -30.31 -3.52 20.45
C LEU A 566 -30.15 -2.06 20.00
N ILE A 567 -29.70 -1.80 18.76
CA ILE A 567 -29.56 -0.45 18.21
C ILE A 567 -30.91 0.15 17.80
N ALA A 568 -31.87 -0.68 17.39
CA ALA A 568 -33.10 -0.24 16.77
C ALA A 568 -34.28 -0.01 17.72
N SER A 569 -34.18 -0.37 19.00
CA SER A 569 -35.32 -0.35 19.92
C SER A 569 -35.84 1.06 20.28
N GLU A 570 -37.14 1.20 19.98
CA GLU A 570 -38.25 2.01 20.50
C GLU A 570 -38.18 3.55 20.57
N GLY A 571 -38.86 4.17 19.61
CA GLY A 571 -39.31 5.55 19.65
C GLY A 571 -40.31 5.85 18.55
N GLY A 572 -41.52 5.30 18.64
CA GLY A 572 -42.66 5.70 17.81
C GLY A 572 -43.76 4.66 17.71
N GLU A 573 -44.79 4.75 18.55
CA GLU A 573 -46.16 4.41 18.13
C GLU A 573 -46.52 5.36 16.99
N THR A 574 -46.26 4.94 15.76
CA THR A 574 -46.97 5.42 14.58
C THR A 574 -47.71 4.22 14.02
N ASP A 575 -49.04 4.29 14.12
CA ASP A 575 -50.04 3.46 13.46
C ASP A 575 -49.50 2.37 12.52
N GLY A 576 -49.60 1.11 12.95
CA GLY A 576 -50.12 0.05 12.08
C GLY A 576 -49.18 -0.72 11.14
N GLU A 577 -47.86 -0.74 11.32
CA GLU A 577 -47.01 -1.74 10.66
C GLU A 577 -46.03 -2.38 11.65
N GLU A 578 -46.36 -3.59 12.12
CA GLU A 578 -45.40 -4.54 12.69
C GLU A 578 -44.37 -4.89 11.60
N GLY A 579 -43.25 -4.16 11.58
CA GLY A 579 -42.13 -4.44 10.70
C GLY A 579 -40.84 -4.27 11.47
N ASP A 580 -40.12 -5.37 11.67
CA ASP A 580 -38.73 -5.36 12.12
C ASP A 580 -37.94 -4.29 11.32
N PRO A 581 -36.97 -3.58 11.93
CA PRO A 581 -36.18 -2.60 11.22
C PRO A 581 -35.48 -3.27 10.03
N LYS A 582 -36.05 -3.06 8.84
CA LYS A 582 -35.73 -3.81 7.63
C LYS A 582 -34.39 -3.32 7.08
N TRP A 583 -33.30 -3.93 7.57
CA TRP A 583 -31.96 -3.63 7.09
C TRP A 583 -31.72 -4.33 5.75
N ASP A 584 -31.40 -3.55 4.72
CA ASP A 584 -30.95 -4.09 3.43
C ASP A 584 -29.44 -4.41 3.50
N TRP A 585 -29.13 -5.70 3.58
CA TRP A 585 -27.75 -6.17 3.59
C TRP A 585 -27.07 -6.02 2.23
N THR A 586 -27.84 -6.09 1.14
CA THR A 586 -27.32 -6.08 -0.23
C THR A 586 -26.97 -4.68 -0.72
N GLY A 587 -27.55 -3.64 -0.11
CA GLY A 587 -27.33 -2.24 -0.40
C GLY A 587 -25.89 -1.75 -0.16
N TYR A 588 -25.53 -0.62 -0.77
CA TYR A 588 -24.20 -0.01 -0.66
C TYR A 588 -23.85 0.43 0.77
N LYS A 589 -24.87 0.73 1.59
CA LYS A 589 -24.73 1.13 3.01
C LYS A 589 -24.53 -0.06 3.97
N SER A 590 -24.43 -1.28 3.44
CA SER A 590 -24.24 -2.48 4.26
C SER A 590 -23.02 -2.34 5.18
N PRO A 591 -23.14 -2.67 6.48
CA PRO A 591 -22.06 -2.53 7.44
C PRO A 591 -20.88 -3.47 7.11
N LEU A 592 -21.13 -4.53 6.35
CA LEU A 592 -20.12 -5.49 5.89
C LEU A 592 -19.27 -4.98 4.73
N LEU A 593 -19.74 -3.96 4.00
CA LEU A 593 -19.02 -3.33 2.88
C LEU A 593 -18.20 -2.11 3.31
N GLY A 594 -18.41 -1.62 4.52
CA GLY A 594 -17.73 -0.46 5.07
C GLY A 594 -16.23 -0.64 5.20
N GLN A 595 -15.50 0.49 5.27
CA GLN A 595 -14.05 0.49 5.53
C GLN A 595 -13.70 0.09 6.98
N LYS A 596 -14.66 0.23 7.89
CA LYS A 596 -14.51 -0.06 9.32
C LYS A 596 -14.57 -1.56 9.55
N THR A 597 -13.85 -2.03 10.57
CA THR A 597 -14.04 -3.40 11.06
C THR A 597 -15.43 -3.56 11.66
N GLU A 598 -15.94 -4.79 11.73
CA GLU A 598 -17.27 -5.06 12.32
C GLU A 598 -17.35 -4.51 13.75
N VAL A 599 -16.28 -4.69 14.53
CA VAL A 599 -16.14 -4.15 15.89
C VAL A 599 -16.22 -2.62 15.92
N GLN A 600 -15.47 -1.92 15.05
CA GLN A 600 -15.50 -0.45 14.99
C GLN A 600 -16.87 0.08 14.62
N TRP A 601 -17.52 -0.55 13.63
CA TRP A 601 -18.85 -0.15 13.20
C TRP A 601 -19.87 -0.35 14.31
N LEU A 602 -19.85 -1.51 14.98
CA LEU A 602 -20.75 -1.81 16.10
C LEU A 602 -20.51 -0.89 17.29
N LEU A 603 -19.24 -0.61 17.63
CA LEU A 603 -18.91 0.30 18.72
C LEU A 603 -19.50 1.69 18.49
N GLU A 604 -19.33 2.24 17.28
CA GLU A 604 -19.91 3.53 16.92
C GLU A 604 -21.43 3.50 16.96
N ALA A 605 -22.05 2.50 16.33
CA ALA A 605 -23.51 2.41 16.25
C ALA A 605 -24.16 2.23 17.64
N LEU A 606 -23.56 1.42 18.52
CA LEU A 606 -24.01 1.24 19.90
C LEU A 606 -23.81 2.52 20.73
N THR A 607 -22.70 3.24 20.51
CA THR A 607 -22.44 4.52 21.20
C THR A 607 -23.43 5.59 20.76
N GLU A 608 -23.75 5.67 19.47
CA GLU A 608 -24.77 6.58 18.94
C GLU A 608 -26.18 6.24 19.46
N ALA A 609 -26.51 4.94 19.54
CA ALA A 609 -27.76 4.49 20.13
C ALA A 609 -27.86 4.88 21.61
N LEU A 610 -26.79 4.66 22.37
CA LEU A 610 -26.69 5.06 23.77
C LEU A 610 -26.83 6.58 23.95
N GLU A 611 -26.14 7.38 23.12
CA GLU A 611 -26.24 8.84 23.16
C GLU A 611 -27.68 9.31 22.88
N ARG A 612 -28.36 8.69 21.91
CA ARG A 612 -29.75 8.98 21.57
C ARG A 612 -30.69 8.67 22.73
N GLU A 613 -30.55 7.51 23.37
CA GLU A 613 -31.40 7.11 24.51
C GLU A 613 -31.15 8.00 25.74
N LEU A 614 -29.88 8.31 26.06
CA LEU A 614 -29.55 9.25 27.14
C LEU A 614 -30.13 10.65 26.89
N ARG A 615 -30.13 11.12 25.63
CA ARG A 615 -30.78 12.39 25.26
C ARG A 615 -32.30 12.35 25.41
N LYS A 616 -32.95 11.23 25.08
CA LYS A 616 -34.40 11.05 25.31
C LYS A 616 -34.70 11.06 26.81
N ALA A 617 -33.93 10.32 27.61
CA ALA A 617 -34.06 10.28 29.07
C ALA A 617 -33.88 11.67 29.71
N SER A 618 -32.90 12.44 29.23
CA SER A 618 -32.68 13.83 29.68
C SER A 618 -33.85 14.76 29.33
N ARG A 619 -34.48 14.61 28.15
CA ARG A 619 -35.64 15.41 27.75
C ARG A 619 -36.91 15.05 28.55
N GLY A 620 -37.11 13.77 28.85
CA GLY A 620 -38.22 13.32 29.71
C GLY A 620 -38.16 13.92 31.13
N TYR A 621 -36.96 14.16 31.64
CA TYR A 621 -36.74 14.75 32.96
C TYR A 621 -37.04 16.27 33.04
N HIS A 622 -37.16 16.97 31.91
CA HIS A 622 -37.42 18.43 31.86
C HIS A 622 -38.89 18.81 31.60
N SER A 623 -39.79 17.83 31.47
CA SER A 623 -41.23 18.07 31.26
C SER A 623 -42.21 17.91 32.46
N PRO A 624 -41.83 17.78 33.75
CA PRO A 624 -42.84 17.73 34.82
C PRO A 624 -43.42 19.09 35.25
N GLU A 625 -42.85 20.24 34.86
CA GLU A 625 -43.23 21.54 35.49
C GLU A 625 -44.25 22.41 34.72
N GLN A 626 -44.80 21.96 33.58
CA GLN A 626 -45.77 22.77 32.82
C GLN A 626 -47.25 22.35 32.92
N SER A 627 -47.59 21.30 33.66
CA SER A 627 -48.98 20.82 33.79
C SER A 627 -49.68 21.14 35.12
N GLU A 628 -49.06 21.89 36.03
CA GLU A 628 -49.69 22.29 37.31
C GLU A 628 -50.13 23.77 37.42
N SER A 629 -50.18 24.52 36.31
CA SER A 629 -50.65 25.93 36.33
C SER A 629 -52.03 26.21 35.71
N GLU A 630 -52.82 25.18 35.41
CA GLU A 630 -54.23 25.33 35.03
C GLU A 630 -55.13 24.38 35.86
N LYS A 631 -55.43 24.78 37.10
CA LYS A 631 -56.63 24.38 37.83
C LYS A 631 -57.29 25.57 38.49
#